data_AF-A0A420QRJ9-F1
#
_entry.id   AF-A0A420QRJ9-F1
#
_cell.length_a   1.000
_cell.length_b   1.000
_cell.length_c   1.000
_cell.angle_alpha   90.00
_cell.angle_beta   90.00
_cell.angle_gamma   90.00
#
_symmetry.space_group_name_H-M   'P 1'
#
loop_
_entity.id
_entity.type
_entity.pdbx_description
1 polymer ?
#
loop_
_entity_poly.entity_id
_entity_poly.type
_entity_poly.pdbx_seq_one_letter_code
_entity_poly.pdbx_strand_id
1 'polypeptide(L)'
;MYQGFGDVTAGLKAYHWLFLAQPDPFPETMIQGTDNGKHFLEHTLASWTRKKTLDDFDERALEEYRNAYCNKTRIHSTCEDYRAGAFLDRAYDEKDLENGNKIQTPMLAVWGNTGLFAESMRDKSEGPLEIWQKYAQNVCGKALECGHFITEEDPEGLAEALIPFLLKG
;
A
#
# COMPACT_ATOMS: atom_id res chain seq x y z
N MET A 1 -17.18 -11.67 -19.66
CA MET A 1 -15.97 -12.07 -18.91
C MET A 1 -15.52 -10.94 -17.99
N TYR A 2 -15.01 -9.81 -18.49
CA TYR A 2 -14.47 -8.73 -17.64
C TYR A 2 -15.46 -8.08 -16.67
N GLN A 3 -16.77 -8.10 -16.96
CA GLN A 3 -17.80 -7.59 -16.04
C GLN A 3 -17.81 -8.31 -14.67
N GLY A 4 -17.32 -9.56 -14.59
CA GLY A 4 -17.23 -10.30 -13.32
C GLY A 4 -16.06 -9.88 -12.42
N PHE A 5 -15.11 -9.09 -12.94
CA PHE A 5 -13.93 -8.62 -12.18
C PHE A 5 -14.12 -7.22 -11.58
N GLY A 6 -15.29 -6.59 -11.80
CA GLY A 6 -15.55 -5.23 -11.37
C GLY A 6 -14.93 -4.18 -12.29
N ASP A 7 -14.49 -3.06 -11.71
CA ASP A 7 -13.82 -1.99 -12.45
C ASP A 7 -12.44 -2.45 -12.95
N VAL A 8 -12.34 -2.67 -14.26
CA VAL A 8 -11.11 -3.12 -14.93
C VAL A 8 -9.97 -2.11 -14.77
N THR A 9 -10.26 -0.81 -14.76
CA THR A 9 -9.23 0.24 -14.62
C THR A 9 -8.62 0.20 -13.24
N ALA A 10 -9.45 0.04 -12.20
CA ALA A 10 -8.99 -0.15 -10.84
C ALA A 10 -8.22 -1.48 -10.70
N GLY A 11 -8.75 -2.57 -11.27
CA GLY A 11 -8.12 -3.89 -11.24
C GLY A 11 -6.74 -3.93 -11.87
N LEU A 12 -6.53 -3.25 -13.01
CA LEU A 12 -5.22 -3.17 -13.67
C LEU A 12 -4.18 -2.39 -12.85
N LYS A 13 -4.61 -1.46 -11.99
CA LYS A 13 -3.72 -0.73 -11.08
C LYS A 13 -3.46 -1.52 -9.79
N ALA A 14 -4.44 -2.30 -9.34
CA ALA A 14 -4.38 -3.15 -8.14
C ALA A 14 -3.92 -4.59 -8.41
N TYR A 15 -3.42 -4.87 -9.61
CA TYR A 15 -3.14 -6.24 -10.08
C TYR A 15 -2.26 -7.05 -9.12
N HIS A 16 -1.31 -6.40 -8.46
CA HIS A 16 -0.34 -7.02 -7.57
C HIS A 16 -1.01 -7.69 -6.36
N TRP A 17 -2.13 -7.15 -5.86
CA TRP A 17 -2.90 -7.77 -4.77
C TRP A 17 -3.39 -9.17 -5.16
N LEU A 18 -3.96 -9.29 -6.35
CA LEU A 18 -4.50 -10.57 -6.83
C LEU A 18 -3.41 -11.50 -7.36
N PHE A 19 -2.36 -10.96 -7.97
CA PHE A 19 -1.24 -11.73 -8.48
C PHE A 19 -0.43 -12.38 -7.35
N LEU A 20 -0.03 -11.61 -6.34
CA LEU A 20 0.78 -12.11 -5.23
C LEU A 20 0.00 -13.09 -4.33
N ALA A 21 -1.33 -12.96 -4.27
CA ALA A 21 -2.21 -13.87 -3.54
C ALA A 21 -2.51 -15.20 -4.27
N GLN A 22 -2.03 -15.42 -5.50
CA GLN A 22 -2.22 -16.70 -6.20
C GLN A 22 -1.50 -17.85 -5.45
N PRO A 23 -1.93 -19.11 -5.62
CA PRO A 23 -1.30 -20.26 -4.94
C PRO A 23 0.20 -20.41 -5.21
N ASP A 24 0.95 -20.79 -4.17
CA ASP A 24 2.36 -21.17 -4.28
C ASP A 24 2.53 -22.38 -5.23
N PRO A 25 3.61 -22.46 -6.03
CA PRO A 25 4.72 -21.50 -6.13
C PRO A 25 4.62 -20.55 -7.33
N PHE A 26 3.41 -20.28 -7.84
CA PHE A 26 3.27 -19.60 -9.14
C PHE A 26 3.82 -18.16 -9.13
N PRO A 27 3.36 -17.22 -8.28
CA PRO A 27 3.92 -15.87 -8.22
C PRO A 27 5.41 -15.86 -7.92
N GLU A 28 5.85 -16.70 -6.98
CA GLU A 28 7.24 -16.82 -6.58
C GLU A 28 8.14 -17.19 -7.76
N THR A 29 7.71 -18.17 -8.56
CA THR A 29 8.44 -18.63 -9.75
C THR A 29 8.52 -17.53 -10.81
N MET A 30 7.40 -16.83 -11.05
CA MET A 30 7.34 -15.75 -12.04
C MET A 30 8.24 -14.57 -11.67
N ILE A 31 8.23 -14.17 -10.40
CA ILE A 31 9.05 -13.06 -9.88
C ILE A 31 10.54 -13.42 -9.91
N GLN A 32 10.90 -14.62 -9.42
CA GLN A 32 12.30 -15.06 -9.38
C GLN A 32 12.92 -15.22 -10.78
N GLY A 33 12.09 -15.48 -11.80
CA GLY A 33 12.54 -15.72 -13.16
C GLY A 33 13.31 -14.56 -13.81
N THR A 34 13.14 -13.32 -13.32
CA THR A 34 13.81 -12.14 -13.85
C THR A 34 14.63 -11.45 -12.76
N ASP A 35 15.95 -11.42 -12.93
CA ASP A 35 16.91 -10.77 -12.03
C ASP A 35 16.68 -11.08 -10.54
N ASN A 36 16.29 -12.33 -10.24
CA ASN A 36 15.99 -12.79 -8.88
C ASN A 36 14.98 -11.90 -8.13
N GLY A 37 13.98 -11.39 -8.86
CA GLY A 37 12.92 -10.52 -8.33
C GLY A 37 13.17 -9.02 -8.46
N LYS A 38 14.38 -8.58 -8.81
CA LYS A 38 14.73 -7.15 -8.91
C LYS A 38 13.84 -6.41 -9.90
N HIS A 39 13.57 -7.00 -11.06
CA HIS A 39 12.74 -6.35 -12.08
C HIS A 39 11.31 -6.10 -11.60
N PHE A 40 10.70 -7.09 -10.93
CA PHE A 40 9.37 -6.95 -10.36
C PHE A 40 9.37 -5.86 -9.28
N LEU A 41 10.34 -5.90 -8.36
CA LEU A 41 10.49 -4.89 -7.31
C LEU A 41 10.56 -3.47 -7.88
N GLU A 42 11.51 -3.21 -8.79
CA GLU A 42 11.73 -1.86 -9.34
C GLU A 42 10.55 -1.39 -10.19
N HIS A 43 9.93 -2.29 -10.96
CA HIS A 43 8.70 -1.98 -11.70
C HIS A 43 7.58 -1.56 -10.73
N THR A 44 7.38 -2.32 -9.66
CA THR A 44 6.34 -2.04 -8.67
C THR A 44 6.59 -0.71 -7.94
N LEU A 45 7.80 -0.50 -7.40
CA LEU A 45 8.20 0.75 -6.75
C LEU A 45 7.97 1.95 -7.69
N ALA A 46 8.52 1.91 -8.91
CA ALA A 46 8.33 2.99 -9.86
C ALA A 46 6.86 3.21 -10.19
N SER A 47 6.07 2.14 -10.40
CA SER A 47 4.66 2.28 -10.76
C SER A 47 3.80 2.96 -9.68
N TRP A 48 4.23 2.95 -8.43
CA TRP A 48 3.49 3.52 -7.30
C TRP A 48 3.92 4.94 -6.91
N THR A 49 5.09 5.40 -7.35
CA THR A 49 5.47 6.83 -7.20
C THR A 49 4.55 7.74 -8.02
N ARG A 50 4.53 9.02 -7.66
CA ARG A 50 3.85 10.06 -8.46
C ARG A 50 4.49 10.18 -9.85
N LYS A 51 5.83 10.18 -9.92
CA LYS A 51 6.60 10.41 -11.16
C LYS A 51 6.67 9.21 -12.09
N LYS A 52 6.30 8.02 -11.62
CA LYS A 52 6.47 6.75 -12.37
C LYS A 52 7.93 6.40 -12.64
N THR A 53 8.82 6.86 -11.77
CA THR A 53 10.27 6.61 -11.77
C THR A 53 10.73 6.29 -10.35
N LEU A 54 12.01 5.95 -10.20
CA LEU A 54 12.66 5.75 -8.90
C LEU A 54 13.45 6.99 -8.44
N ASP A 55 13.27 8.14 -9.11
CA ASP A 55 14.13 9.32 -8.88
C ASP A 55 13.96 9.93 -7.48
N ASP A 56 12.83 9.65 -6.81
CA ASP A 56 12.54 10.11 -5.45
C ASP A 56 13.19 9.22 -4.38
N PHE A 57 13.76 8.08 -4.77
CA PHE A 57 14.45 7.18 -3.86
C PHE A 57 15.94 7.50 -3.80
N ASP A 58 16.50 7.55 -2.60
CA ASP A 58 17.96 7.53 -2.43
C ASP A 58 18.51 6.17 -2.89
N GLU A 59 19.57 6.16 -3.70
CA GLU A 59 20.16 4.92 -4.21
C GLU A 59 20.58 3.96 -3.08
N ARG A 60 20.99 4.50 -1.92
CA ARG A 60 21.33 3.69 -0.75
C ARG A 60 20.10 2.94 -0.22
N ALA A 61 18.92 3.58 -0.23
CA ALA A 61 17.67 2.95 0.16
C ALA A 61 17.24 1.90 -0.88
N LEU A 62 17.35 2.19 -2.18
CA LEU A 62 17.07 1.22 -3.24
C LEU A 62 17.91 -0.05 -3.10
N GLU A 63 19.19 0.09 -2.78
CA GLU A 63 20.05 -1.07 -2.57
C GLU A 63 19.62 -1.91 -1.37
N GLU A 64 19.18 -1.27 -0.28
CA GLU A 64 18.61 -1.99 0.87
C GLU A 64 17.29 -2.70 0.52
N TYR A 65 16.39 -2.08 -0.27
CA TYR A 65 15.18 -2.76 -0.73
C TYR A 65 15.51 -3.97 -1.61
N ARG A 66 16.47 -3.85 -2.52
CA ARG A 66 16.93 -4.96 -3.35
C ARG A 66 17.49 -6.09 -2.50
N ASN A 67 18.36 -5.77 -1.53
CA ASN A 67 18.96 -6.76 -0.62
C ASN A 67 17.90 -7.46 0.25
N ALA A 68 16.92 -6.71 0.75
CA ALA A 68 15.86 -7.24 1.59
C ALA A 68 14.86 -8.11 0.83
N TYR A 69 14.59 -7.80 -0.44
CA TYR A 69 13.55 -8.47 -1.23
C TYR A 69 14.08 -9.58 -2.15
N CYS A 70 15.20 -9.37 -2.84
CA CYS A 70 15.65 -10.19 -3.97
C CYS A 70 16.29 -11.51 -3.52
N ASN A 71 15.53 -12.36 -2.84
CA ASN A 71 15.86 -13.74 -2.58
C ASN A 71 14.59 -14.57 -2.43
N LYS A 72 14.72 -15.87 -2.71
CA LYS A 72 13.60 -16.82 -2.74
C LYS A 72 12.74 -16.79 -1.48
N THR A 73 13.36 -16.79 -0.30
CA THR A 73 12.62 -16.83 0.97
C THR A 73 11.81 -15.55 1.18
N ARG A 74 12.38 -14.38 0.87
CA ARG A 74 11.71 -13.09 1.05
C ARG A 74 10.59 -12.88 0.05
N ILE A 75 10.80 -13.25 -1.21
CA ILE A 75 9.73 -13.26 -2.22
C ILE A 75 8.56 -14.14 -1.77
N HIS A 76 8.84 -15.36 -1.31
CA HIS A 76 7.80 -16.25 -0.79
C HIS A 76 7.08 -15.65 0.42
N SER A 77 7.81 -15.08 1.39
CA SER A 77 7.19 -14.41 2.54
C SER A 77 6.31 -13.22 2.12
N THR A 78 6.72 -12.44 1.12
CA THR A 78 5.87 -11.37 0.57
C THR A 78 4.62 -11.94 -0.10
N CYS A 79 4.70 -13.05 -0.84
CA CYS A 79 3.50 -13.68 -1.40
C CYS A 79 2.55 -14.20 -0.30
N GLU A 80 3.09 -14.80 0.77
CA GLU A 80 2.29 -15.25 1.92
C GLU A 80 1.56 -14.10 2.62
N ASP A 81 2.17 -12.91 2.71
CA ASP A 81 1.52 -11.69 3.22
C ASP A 81 0.27 -11.33 2.38
N TYR A 82 0.39 -11.32 1.06
CA TYR A 82 -0.77 -11.07 0.18
C TYR A 82 -1.83 -12.18 0.24
N ARG A 83 -1.44 -13.44 0.46
CA ARG A 83 -2.38 -14.54 0.69
C ARG A 83 -3.14 -14.35 2.00
N ALA A 84 -2.45 -13.95 3.08
CA ALA A 84 -3.10 -13.62 4.34
C ALA A 84 -4.10 -12.45 4.17
N GLY A 85 -3.66 -11.38 3.51
CA GLY A 85 -4.48 -10.19 3.22
C GLY A 85 -5.74 -10.49 2.40
N ALA A 86 -5.64 -11.37 1.40
CA ALA A 86 -6.78 -11.74 0.55
C ALA A 86 -7.84 -12.58 1.27
N PHE A 87 -7.48 -13.24 2.37
CA PHE A 87 -8.36 -14.21 3.06
C PHE A 87 -8.45 -13.95 4.57
N LEU A 88 -7.43 -14.34 5.33
CA LEU A 88 -7.49 -14.43 6.78
C LEU A 88 -7.62 -13.04 7.42
N ASP A 89 -6.81 -12.08 7.00
CA ASP A 89 -6.80 -10.73 7.59
C ASP A 89 -8.14 -10.02 7.32
N ARG A 90 -8.66 -10.18 6.11
CA ARG A 90 -9.99 -9.70 5.74
C ARG A 90 -11.09 -10.26 6.65
N ALA A 91 -11.03 -11.54 7.00
CA ALA A 91 -12.03 -12.14 7.89
C ALA A 91 -11.94 -11.57 9.33
N TYR A 92 -10.74 -11.19 9.78
CA TYR A 92 -10.58 -10.49 11.06
C TYR A 92 -11.11 -9.06 11.00
N ASP A 93 -10.80 -8.31 9.95
CA ASP A 93 -11.29 -6.95 9.75
C ASP A 93 -12.82 -6.89 9.65
N GLU A 94 -13.44 -7.80 8.89
CA GLU A 94 -14.90 -7.91 8.78
C GLU A 94 -15.55 -8.18 10.14
N LYS A 95 -14.96 -9.07 10.95
CA LYS A 95 -15.45 -9.38 12.29
C LYS A 95 -15.36 -8.18 13.23
N ASP A 96 -14.28 -7.39 13.19
CA ASP A 96 -14.16 -6.19 14.01
C ASP A 96 -15.19 -5.14 13.61
N LEU A 97 -15.42 -4.94 12.30
CA LEU A 97 -16.48 -4.07 11.79
C LEU A 97 -17.87 -4.50 12.24
N GLU A 98 -18.20 -5.79 12.15
CA GLU A 98 -19.50 -6.34 12.57
C GLU A 98 -19.75 -6.14 14.07
N ASN A 99 -18.71 -6.27 14.88
CA ASN A 99 -18.80 -6.04 16.33
C ASN A 99 -18.79 -4.55 16.70
N GLY A 100 -18.58 -3.65 15.74
CA GLY A 100 -18.43 -2.22 15.99
C GLY A 100 -17.15 -1.87 16.76
N ASN A 101 -16.14 -2.73 16.70
CA ASN A 101 -14.85 -2.48 17.33
C ASN A 101 -14.16 -1.34 16.60
N LYS A 102 -13.65 -0.37 17.38
CA LYS A 102 -12.92 0.79 16.84
C LYS A 102 -11.62 1.01 17.58
N ILE A 103 -10.60 1.47 16.86
CA ILE A 103 -9.37 2.02 17.42
C ILE A 103 -9.74 3.23 18.29
N GLN A 104 -9.40 3.16 19.57
CA GLN A 104 -9.73 4.19 20.57
C GLN A 104 -8.63 5.25 20.70
N THR A 105 -7.38 4.86 20.48
CA THR A 105 -6.22 5.76 20.50
C THR A 105 -6.37 6.82 19.40
N PRO A 106 -5.98 8.09 19.66
CA PRO A 106 -5.90 9.09 18.59
C PRO A 106 -5.09 8.56 17.40
N MET A 107 -5.62 8.78 16.19
CA MET A 107 -5.04 8.27 14.95
C MET A 107 -4.87 9.40 13.92
N LEU A 108 -3.72 9.42 13.26
CA LEU A 108 -3.45 10.25 12.09
C LEU A 108 -3.34 9.34 10.87
N ALA A 109 -4.18 9.57 9.86
CA ALA A 109 -4.08 8.92 8.56
C ALA A 109 -3.45 9.89 7.55
N VAL A 110 -2.28 9.54 7.02
CA VAL A 110 -1.60 10.34 5.97
C VAL A 110 -1.57 9.52 4.68
N TRP A 111 -1.87 10.15 3.55
CA TRP A 111 -1.85 9.51 2.24
C TRP A 111 -1.33 10.47 1.16
N GLY A 112 -0.69 9.94 0.13
CA GLY A 112 -0.43 10.69 -1.09
C GLY A 112 -1.71 10.87 -1.89
N ASN A 113 -1.91 12.04 -2.49
CA ASN A 113 -3.11 12.38 -3.27
C ASN A 113 -3.06 11.89 -4.73
N THR A 114 -2.00 11.19 -5.10
CA THR A 114 -1.86 10.50 -6.39
C THR A 114 -1.67 9.00 -6.18
N GLY A 115 -1.95 8.22 -7.23
CA GLY A 115 -1.81 6.76 -7.20
C GLY A 115 -3.13 6.01 -6.97
N LEU A 116 -3.07 4.68 -7.07
CA LEU A 116 -4.23 3.78 -7.14
C LEU A 116 -5.31 4.11 -6.10
N PHE A 117 -4.91 4.25 -4.83
CA PHE A 117 -5.84 4.40 -3.72
C PHE A 117 -6.51 5.79 -3.71
N ALA A 118 -5.72 6.86 -3.87
CA ALA A 118 -6.25 8.22 -3.94
C ALA A 118 -7.20 8.40 -5.14
N GLU A 119 -6.87 7.78 -6.28
CA GLU A 119 -7.71 7.84 -7.48
C GLU A 119 -9.02 7.09 -7.32
N SER A 120 -9.02 5.94 -6.66
CA SER A 120 -10.23 5.16 -6.35
C SER A 120 -11.19 5.87 -5.40
N MET A 121 -10.72 6.92 -4.72
CA MET A 121 -11.47 7.70 -3.74
C MET A 121 -11.71 9.15 -4.19
N ARG A 122 -11.53 9.48 -5.49
CA ARG A 122 -11.71 10.84 -6.02
C ARG A 122 -13.12 11.40 -5.82
N ASP A 123 -14.13 10.53 -5.77
CA ASP A 123 -15.52 10.92 -5.55
C ASP A 123 -15.88 11.08 -4.06
N LYS A 124 -14.92 10.85 -3.15
CA LYS A 124 -15.10 10.99 -1.71
C LYS A 124 -14.67 12.37 -1.25
N SER A 125 -15.54 13.03 -0.49
CA SER A 125 -15.30 14.38 0.02
C SER A 125 -14.11 14.46 0.96
N GLU A 126 -13.85 13.42 1.75
CA GLU A 126 -12.69 13.36 2.66
C GLU A 126 -11.65 12.29 2.23
N GLY A 127 -11.80 11.72 1.02
CA GLY A 127 -10.88 10.71 0.50
C GLY A 127 -10.76 9.47 1.40
N PRO A 128 -9.54 8.92 1.57
CA PRO A 128 -9.23 7.84 2.51
C PRO A 128 -9.72 8.00 3.95
N LEU A 129 -9.89 9.23 4.45
CA LEU A 129 -10.33 9.47 5.82
C LEU A 129 -11.74 8.91 6.07
N GLU A 130 -12.63 8.95 5.06
CA GLU A 130 -13.99 8.38 5.18
C GLU A 130 -13.98 6.87 5.48
N ILE A 131 -12.94 6.15 5.05
CA ILE A 131 -12.78 4.73 5.36
C ILE A 131 -12.37 4.56 6.82
N TRP A 132 -11.34 5.30 7.25
CA TRP A 132 -10.79 5.19 8.59
C TRP A 132 -11.78 5.61 9.69
N GLN A 133 -12.70 6.53 9.42
CA GLN A 133 -13.77 6.90 10.36
C GLN A 133 -14.70 5.70 10.73
N LYS A 134 -14.72 4.65 9.90
CA LYS A 134 -15.42 3.40 10.21
C LYS A 134 -14.66 2.55 11.23
N TYR A 135 -13.33 2.58 11.19
CA TYR A 135 -12.44 1.74 12.00
C TYR A 135 -11.86 2.44 13.23
N ALA A 136 -11.92 3.77 13.31
CA ALA A 136 -11.33 4.55 14.39
C ALA A 136 -12.32 5.58 14.93
N GLN A 137 -12.26 5.83 16.25
CA GLN A 137 -13.13 6.78 16.92
C GLN A 137 -12.62 8.22 16.83
N ASN A 138 -11.31 8.41 16.98
CA ASN A 138 -10.65 9.71 16.91
C ASN A 138 -9.57 9.67 15.83
N VAL A 139 -10.00 9.92 14.59
CA VAL A 139 -9.09 9.94 13.44
C VAL A 139 -9.12 11.31 12.76
N CYS A 140 -7.95 11.84 12.48
CA CYS A 140 -7.75 12.97 11.59
C CYS A 140 -6.91 12.54 10.39
N GLY A 141 -7.00 13.31 9.30
CA GLY A 141 -6.40 12.95 8.02
C GLY A 141 -5.62 14.08 7.38
N LYS A 142 -4.59 13.73 6.60
CA LYS A 142 -3.86 14.67 5.76
C LYS A 142 -3.49 14.03 4.42
N ALA A 143 -3.93 14.65 3.34
CA ALA A 143 -3.42 14.37 2.01
C ALA A 143 -2.13 15.15 1.77
N LEU A 144 -1.14 14.52 1.13
CA LEU A 144 0.12 15.11 0.71
C LEU A 144 0.27 15.03 -0.82
N GLU A 145 1.11 15.91 -1.38
CA GLU A 145 1.31 16.06 -2.82
C GLU A 145 2.33 15.03 -3.38
N CYS A 146 2.14 13.76 -3.05
CA CYS A 146 3.03 12.65 -3.42
C CYS A 146 2.26 11.40 -3.89
N GLY A 147 3.01 10.37 -4.29
CA GLY A 147 2.51 9.04 -4.58
C GLY A 147 2.40 8.17 -3.33
N HIS A 148 2.68 6.87 -3.50
CA HIS A 148 2.56 5.90 -2.41
C HIS A 148 3.65 6.04 -1.34
N PHE A 149 4.86 6.44 -1.73
CA PHE A 149 6.04 6.38 -0.86
C PHE A 149 6.29 7.71 -0.17
N ILE A 150 5.38 8.10 0.71
CA ILE A 150 5.36 9.43 1.35
C ILE A 150 6.70 9.79 1.99
N THR A 151 7.35 8.84 2.66
CA THR A 151 8.66 9.04 3.33
C THR A 151 9.81 9.32 2.37
N GLU A 152 9.66 8.98 1.10
CA GLU A 152 10.66 9.18 0.05
C GLU A 152 10.28 10.38 -0.84
N GLU A 153 8.99 10.54 -1.14
CA GLU A 153 8.47 11.56 -2.05
C GLU A 153 8.15 12.92 -1.39
N ASP A 154 7.74 12.93 -0.11
CA ASP A 154 7.42 14.17 0.65
C ASP A 154 7.74 14.01 2.15
N PRO A 155 9.02 13.78 2.53
CA PRO A 155 9.40 13.59 3.92
C PRO A 155 9.15 14.84 4.77
N GLU A 156 9.30 16.04 4.22
CA GLU A 156 9.00 17.30 4.92
C GLU A 156 7.50 17.43 5.22
N GLY A 157 6.63 17.22 4.22
CA GLY A 157 5.18 17.27 4.42
C GLY A 157 4.68 16.23 5.41
N LEU A 158 5.31 15.05 5.44
CA LEU A 158 5.03 14.04 6.46
C LEU A 158 5.45 14.51 7.85
N ALA A 159 6.66 15.08 8.01
CA ALA A 159 7.14 15.59 9.29
C ALA A 159 6.24 16.72 9.83
N GLU A 160 5.80 17.63 8.95
CA GLU A 160 4.88 18.71 9.29
C GLU A 160 3.51 18.19 9.77
N ALA A 161 3.04 17.07 9.24
CA ALA A 161 1.80 16.44 9.69
C ALA A 161 1.99 15.64 10.99
N LEU A 162 3.08 14.88 11.09
CA LEU A 162 3.32 13.90 12.14
C LEU A 162 3.77 14.53 13.46
N ILE A 163 4.72 15.47 13.43
CA ILE A 163 5.32 16.04 14.65
C ILE A 163 4.26 16.74 15.54
N PRO A 164 3.40 17.63 15.02
CA PRO A 164 2.38 18.27 15.84
C PRO A 164 1.34 17.29 16.38
N PHE A 165 1.06 16.20 15.65
CA PHE A 165 0.14 15.16 16.11
C PHE A 165 0.73 14.40 17.31
N LEU A 166 2.00 14.00 17.24
CA LEU A 166 2.66 13.27 18.32
C LEU A 166 2.91 14.13 19.57
N LEU A 167 3.18 15.43 19.40
CA LEU A 167 3.42 16.36 20.51
C LEU A 167 2.15 16.89 21.19
N LYS A 168 0.97 16.60 20.62
CA LYS A 168 -0.33 16.97 21.22
C LYS A 168 -0.80 16.00 22.31
N GLY A 169 0.01 14.98 22.65
CA GLY A 169 -0.25 14.00 23.72
C GLY A 169 -0.01 14.55 25.12
#